data_AF-A0A7R9THH5-F1
#
_entry.id   AF-A0A7R9THH5-F1
#
_cell.length_a   1.000
_cell.length_b   1.000
_cell.length_c   1.000
_cell.angle_alpha   90.00
_cell.angle_beta   90.00
_cell.angle_gamma   90.00
#
_symmetry.space_group_name_H-M   'P 1'
#
loop_
_entity.id
_entity.type
_entity.pdbx_description
1 polymer ?
#
loop_
_entity_poly.entity_id
_entity_poly.type
_entity_poly.pdbx_seq_one_letter_code
_entity_poly.pdbx_strand_id
1 'polypeptide(L)'
;MAKGAAALDENARGDAPPPPRGHASWTAALRAWVDWNGDDDDDGGGRTPNAKRVGVGGRDVPVDAARGLLAMGEYRLNWNFDDWHGYVADRAKLLRAVVPHANAAVILSGDSHDSWAGVVSDDARDWERPQGSTAAPRRVGAVEFDGPSVTPPGMFEHAHAWCPRALIDAGHLSSNPHTLRHARTGQRGFMLVDATAEEFAVDFVLTPSVRDASYSPRCDASFVARKESAGGDGGGGGGDGLRLDARTCPDLPDALARLSDRGGNGGDDAKAAPGAWAVTSLFVVAVAFGAAGVVAGRHAPCFERSGGGGGGGGG
;
A
#
# COMPACT_ATOMS: atom_id res chain seq x y z
N MET A 1 16.77 0.21 -3.05
CA MET A 1 17.27 1.00 -1.91
C MET A 1 18.23 2.12 -2.31
N ALA A 2 19.21 1.94 -3.21
CA ALA A 2 20.14 3.02 -3.59
C ALA A 2 19.43 4.30 -4.07
N LYS A 3 18.44 4.17 -4.96
CA LYS A 3 17.57 5.29 -5.38
C LYS A 3 16.82 5.94 -4.21
N GLY A 4 16.36 5.13 -3.25
CA GLY A 4 15.68 5.62 -2.05
C GLY A 4 16.61 6.40 -1.13
N ALA A 5 17.85 5.93 -0.94
CA ALA A 5 18.86 6.64 -0.15
C ALA A 5 19.20 8.00 -0.78
N ALA A 6 19.39 8.05 -2.10
CA ALA A 6 19.61 9.29 -2.82
C ALA A 6 18.41 10.24 -2.69
N ALA A 7 17.18 9.74 -2.86
CA ALA A 7 15.97 10.55 -2.71
C ALA A 7 15.77 11.09 -1.29
N LEU A 8 16.15 10.33 -0.26
CA LEU A 8 16.11 10.80 1.13
C LEU A 8 17.20 11.84 1.41
N ASP A 9 18.38 11.70 0.81
CA ASP A 9 19.45 12.69 0.90
C ASP A 9 19.08 14.02 0.22
N GLU A 10 18.44 13.95 -0.95
CA GLU A 10 17.93 15.12 -1.67
C GLU A 10 16.80 15.82 -0.92
N ASN A 11 15.90 15.04 -0.29
CA ASN A 11 14.79 15.55 0.50
C ASN A 11 15.13 15.84 1.97
N ALA A 12 16.42 15.82 2.37
CA ALA A 12 16.84 16.04 3.75
C ALA A 12 16.49 17.44 4.33
N ARG A 13 16.00 18.36 3.48
CA ARG A 13 15.49 19.69 3.88
C ARG A 13 13.96 19.77 3.96
N GLY A 14 13.24 18.71 3.60
CA GLY A 14 11.78 18.58 3.73
C GLY A 14 11.39 17.67 4.89
N ASP A 15 10.29 16.93 4.75
CA ASP A 15 9.75 16.04 5.80
C ASP A 15 10.44 14.66 5.87
N ALA A 16 11.54 14.46 5.15
CA ALA A 16 12.28 13.20 5.18
C ALA A 16 12.94 12.98 6.56
N PRO A 17 12.89 11.76 7.12
CA PRO A 17 13.58 11.48 8.38
C PRO A 17 15.09 11.67 8.22
N PRO A 18 15.80 12.11 9.29
CA PRO A 18 17.23 12.28 9.25
C PRO A 18 17.93 10.93 9.01
N PRO A 19 19.15 10.95 8.44
CA PRO A 19 19.93 9.74 8.29
C PRO A 19 20.20 9.10 9.66
N PRO A 20 20.42 7.77 9.70
CA PRO A 20 20.71 7.07 10.94
C PRO A 20 21.93 7.62 11.67
N ARG A 21 21.87 7.58 13.00
CA ARG A 21 22.90 8.15 13.88
C ARG A 21 24.30 7.65 13.48
N GLY A 22 25.24 8.57 13.37
CA GLY A 22 26.64 8.26 13.01
C GLY A 22 26.93 8.30 11.51
N HIS A 23 25.92 8.56 10.66
CA HIS A 23 26.11 8.70 9.22
C HIS A 23 25.76 10.11 8.74
N ALA A 24 26.58 10.64 7.82
CA ALA A 24 26.38 11.98 7.26
C ALA A 24 25.19 12.06 6.30
N SER A 25 24.75 10.92 5.75
CA SER A 25 23.67 10.82 4.76
C SER A 25 23.11 9.39 4.73
N TRP A 26 21.93 9.19 4.16
CA TRP A 26 21.32 7.89 3.90
C TRP A 26 22.17 7.06 2.93
N THR A 27 22.76 7.68 1.91
CA THR A 27 23.70 7.01 1.01
C THR A 27 24.95 6.55 1.76
N ALA A 28 25.50 7.37 2.66
CA ALA A 28 26.63 6.99 3.49
C ALA A 28 26.28 5.84 4.46
N ALA A 29 25.08 5.87 5.04
CA ALA A 29 24.56 4.80 5.88
C ALA A 29 24.42 3.48 5.09
N LEU A 30 23.75 3.52 3.94
CA LEU A 30 23.56 2.34 3.09
C LEU A 30 24.90 1.73 2.67
N ARG A 31 25.86 2.57 2.23
CA ARG A 31 27.20 2.09 1.89
C ARG A 31 27.87 1.40 3.07
N ALA A 32 27.91 2.03 4.24
CA ALA A 32 28.53 1.44 5.42
C ALA A 32 27.90 0.09 5.86
N TRP A 33 26.59 -0.07 5.67
CA TRP A 33 25.87 -1.30 6.02
C TRP A 33 26.17 -2.49 5.12
N VAL A 34 26.46 -2.23 3.83
CA VAL A 34 26.65 -3.28 2.83
C VAL A 34 28.05 -3.28 2.20
N ASP A 35 28.98 -2.48 2.72
CA ASP A 35 30.34 -2.34 2.21
C ASP A 35 31.09 -3.67 2.24
N TRP A 36 31.71 -4.04 1.11
CA TRP A 36 32.56 -5.23 0.98
C TRP A 36 34.01 -4.82 1.06
N ASN A 37 34.66 -5.17 2.16
CA ASN A 37 36.06 -4.80 2.39
C ASN A 37 37.04 -5.93 2.07
N GLY A 38 36.55 -7.08 1.57
CA GLY A 38 37.41 -8.24 1.23
C GLY A 38 38.07 -8.95 2.42
N ASP A 39 38.03 -8.37 3.63
CA ASP A 39 38.62 -8.92 4.86
C ASP A 39 37.75 -9.99 5.54
N ASP A 40 36.56 -10.30 5.01
CA ASP A 40 35.63 -11.29 5.60
C ASP A 40 36.09 -12.76 5.38
N ASP A 41 37.22 -12.98 4.67
CA ASP A 41 37.71 -14.30 4.25
C ASP A 41 38.88 -14.88 5.08
N ASP A 42 39.42 -14.19 6.09
CA ASP A 42 40.68 -14.64 6.74
C ASP A 42 40.72 -14.52 8.28
N ASP A 43 39.62 -14.88 8.95
CA ASP A 43 39.72 -15.31 10.36
C ASP A 43 40.18 -16.78 10.37
N GLY A 44 41.50 -17.01 10.33
CA GLY A 44 42.19 -18.31 10.33
C GLY A 44 41.84 -19.23 11.52
N GLY A 45 40.58 -19.64 11.60
CA GLY A 45 39.93 -20.16 12.79
C GLY A 45 38.49 -20.58 12.52
N GLY A 46 38.23 -21.29 11.42
CA GLY A 46 37.08 -22.21 11.29
C GLY A 46 35.68 -21.64 11.52
N ARG A 47 35.47 -20.32 11.48
CA ARG A 47 34.15 -19.72 11.41
C ARG A 47 33.89 -19.27 9.98
N THR A 48 32.82 -19.81 9.43
CA THR A 48 32.33 -19.61 8.07
C THR A 48 32.29 -18.13 7.65
N PRO A 49 32.27 -17.82 6.34
CA PRO A 49 32.16 -16.46 5.74
C PRO A 49 30.91 -15.60 6.13
N ASN A 50 30.31 -15.83 7.30
CA ASN A 50 28.99 -15.34 7.74
C ASN A 50 29.05 -14.51 9.03
N ALA A 51 30.21 -13.97 9.44
CA ALA A 51 30.36 -13.35 10.75
C ALA A 51 29.74 -11.94 10.85
N LYS A 52 29.79 -11.14 9.78
CA LYS A 52 29.33 -9.75 9.80
C LYS A 52 27.81 -9.66 9.68
N ARG A 53 27.18 -8.95 10.62
CA ARG A 53 25.73 -8.73 10.67
C ARG A 53 25.39 -7.24 10.63
N VAL A 54 24.21 -6.91 10.14
CA VAL A 54 23.65 -5.56 10.13
C VAL A 54 22.19 -5.57 10.55
N GLY A 55 21.77 -4.59 11.37
CA GLY A 55 20.38 -4.46 11.81
C GLY A 55 20.07 -3.14 12.51
N VAL A 56 19.96 -2.07 11.72
CA VAL A 56 19.54 -0.75 12.19
C VAL A 56 18.01 -0.60 12.22
N GLY A 57 17.29 -1.51 11.55
CA GLY A 57 15.82 -1.54 11.46
C GLY A 57 15.09 -2.35 12.53
N GLY A 58 15.80 -2.92 13.51
CA GLY A 58 15.22 -3.74 14.58
C GLY A 58 15.39 -5.26 14.44
N ARG A 59 16.05 -5.73 13.35
CA ARG A 59 16.44 -7.14 13.16
C ARG A 59 17.83 -7.24 12.53
N ASP A 60 18.71 -8.03 13.12
CA ASP A 60 20.04 -8.31 12.54
C ASP A 60 20.00 -9.42 11.49
N VAL A 61 20.58 -9.17 10.32
CA VAL A 61 20.77 -10.15 9.23
C VAL A 61 22.24 -10.26 8.83
N PRO A 62 22.69 -11.38 8.23
CA PRO A 62 24.00 -11.44 7.58
C PRO A 62 24.13 -10.37 6.50
N VAL A 63 25.28 -9.71 6.40
CA VAL A 63 25.50 -8.64 5.41
C VAL A 63 25.27 -9.15 3.97
N ASP A 64 25.62 -10.40 3.67
CA ASP A 64 25.38 -10.99 2.35
C ASP A 64 23.91 -11.16 2.01
N ALA A 65 23.05 -11.42 3.01
CA ALA A 65 21.61 -11.44 2.79
C ALA A 65 21.10 -10.04 2.41
N ALA A 66 21.58 -9.00 3.09
CA ALA A 66 21.27 -7.62 2.74
C ALA A 66 21.79 -7.24 1.34
N ARG A 67 23.02 -7.64 0.99
CA ARG A 67 23.60 -7.45 -0.35
C ARG A 67 22.82 -8.19 -1.43
N GLY A 68 22.39 -9.42 -1.17
CA GLY A 68 21.55 -10.20 -2.08
C GLY A 68 20.26 -9.46 -2.43
N LEU A 69 19.56 -8.92 -1.43
CA LEU A 69 18.36 -8.09 -1.66
C LEU A 69 18.67 -6.82 -2.46
N LEU A 70 19.81 -6.17 -2.21
CA LEU A 70 20.24 -5.02 -3.00
C LEU A 70 20.54 -5.38 -4.46
N ALA A 71 21.23 -6.50 -4.69
CA ALA A 71 21.54 -7.00 -6.02
C ALA A 71 20.26 -7.34 -6.80
N MET A 72 19.28 -7.99 -6.16
CA MET A 72 17.98 -8.24 -6.78
C MET A 72 17.31 -6.95 -7.27
N GLY A 73 17.35 -5.88 -6.46
CA GLY A 73 16.85 -4.57 -6.85
C GLY A 73 17.62 -3.92 -8.01
N GLU A 74 18.95 -3.98 -7.98
CA GLU A 74 19.83 -3.44 -9.02
C GLU A 74 19.60 -4.12 -10.38
N TYR A 75 19.53 -5.45 -10.38
CA TYR A 75 19.29 -6.25 -11.57
C TYR A 75 17.80 -6.38 -11.94
N ARG A 76 16.91 -5.70 -11.21
CA ARG A 76 15.44 -5.70 -11.41
C ARG A 76 14.88 -7.12 -11.46
N LEU A 77 15.44 -7.99 -10.63
CA LEU A 77 14.98 -9.36 -10.46
C LEU A 77 13.76 -9.33 -9.55
N ASN A 78 12.67 -9.96 -10.01
CA ASN A 78 11.52 -10.15 -9.15
C ASN A 78 11.93 -11.05 -7.98
N TRP A 79 11.69 -10.57 -6.77
CA TRP A 79 12.02 -11.28 -5.54
C TRP A 79 10.78 -11.90 -4.88
N ASN A 80 9.57 -11.45 -5.26
CA ASN A 80 8.31 -12.00 -4.79
C ASN A 80 7.53 -12.64 -5.95
N PHE A 81 7.47 -13.97 -6.00
CA PHE A 81 6.71 -14.67 -7.05
C PHE A 81 5.24 -14.89 -6.70
N ASP A 82 4.82 -14.51 -5.49
CA ASP A 82 3.43 -14.62 -5.03
C ASP A 82 2.59 -13.40 -5.45
N ASP A 83 3.23 -12.31 -5.91
CA ASP A 83 2.55 -11.14 -6.44
C ASP A 83 2.25 -11.23 -7.95
N TRP A 84 1.60 -10.20 -8.49
CA TRP A 84 1.27 -10.10 -9.92
C TRP A 84 2.49 -10.06 -10.87
N HIS A 85 3.73 -9.90 -10.38
CA HIS A 85 4.95 -10.07 -11.18
C HIS A 85 5.32 -11.54 -11.39
N GLY A 86 4.89 -12.45 -10.51
CA GLY A 86 5.02 -13.90 -10.71
C GLY A 86 4.06 -14.47 -11.77
N TYR A 87 2.91 -13.81 -11.98
CA TYR A 87 1.80 -14.28 -12.81
C TYR A 87 1.56 -13.39 -14.03
N VAL A 88 2.61 -13.10 -14.81
CA VAL A 88 2.59 -12.12 -15.91
C VAL A 88 1.47 -12.39 -16.94
N ALA A 89 1.28 -13.65 -17.33
CA ALA A 89 0.26 -14.03 -18.31
C ALA A 89 -1.17 -13.81 -17.77
N ASP A 90 -1.41 -14.16 -16.51
CA ASP A 90 -2.73 -13.98 -15.87
C ASP A 90 -3.02 -12.51 -15.59
N ARG A 91 -2.01 -11.73 -15.18
CA ARG A 91 -2.10 -10.27 -15.05
C ARG A 91 -2.52 -9.64 -16.37
N ALA A 92 -1.83 -9.99 -17.47
CA ALA A 92 -2.15 -9.46 -18.78
C ALA A 92 -3.57 -9.86 -19.23
N LYS A 93 -3.99 -11.10 -18.95
CA LYS A 93 -5.35 -11.58 -19.24
C LYS A 93 -6.41 -10.81 -18.46
N LEU A 94 -6.20 -10.57 -17.17
CA LEU A 94 -7.09 -9.77 -16.33
C LEU A 94 -7.20 -8.35 -16.86
N LEU A 95 -6.07 -7.67 -17.09
CA LEU A 95 -6.07 -6.28 -17.53
C LEU A 95 -6.68 -6.11 -18.94
N ARG A 96 -6.47 -7.08 -19.85
CA ARG A 96 -7.16 -7.11 -21.16
C ARG A 96 -8.68 -7.23 -21.03
N ALA A 97 -9.17 -7.94 -20.02
CA ALA A 97 -10.61 -8.09 -19.79
C ALA A 97 -11.24 -6.90 -19.05
N VAL A 98 -10.45 -6.17 -18.25
CA VAL A 98 -10.97 -5.09 -17.39
C VAL A 98 -10.77 -3.72 -18.02
N VAL A 99 -9.52 -3.36 -18.39
CA VAL A 99 -9.16 -1.97 -18.73
C VAL A 99 -9.93 -1.43 -19.95
N PRO A 100 -10.07 -2.17 -21.07
CA PRO A 100 -10.78 -1.65 -22.25
C PRO A 100 -12.31 -1.62 -22.08
N HIS A 101 -12.86 -2.32 -21.09
CA HIS A 101 -14.30 -2.54 -20.94
C HIS A 101 -14.90 -1.84 -19.73
N ALA A 102 -14.06 -1.38 -18.80
CA ALA A 102 -14.47 -0.59 -17.66
C ALA A 102 -14.63 0.89 -18.03
N ASN A 103 -15.64 1.54 -17.45
CA ASN A 103 -15.80 3.00 -17.54
C ASN A 103 -14.79 3.73 -16.62
N ALA A 104 -14.37 3.06 -15.54
CA ALA A 104 -13.39 3.50 -14.57
C ALA A 104 -12.91 2.26 -13.78
N ALA A 105 -11.78 1.68 -14.13
CA ALA A 105 -11.26 0.51 -13.43
C ALA A 105 -10.53 0.92 -12.14
N VAL A 106 -11.04 0.43 -10.99
CA VAL A 106 -10.39 0.52 -9.69
C VAL A 106 -10.11 -0.90 -9.21
N ILE A 107 -8.85 -1.16 -8.85
CA ILE A 107 -8.39 -2.44 -8.29
C ILE A 107 -8.17 -2.23 -6.80
N LEU A 108 -8.80 -3.07 -5.98
CA LEU A 108 -8.57 -3.14 -4.54
C LEU A 108 -7.81 -4.42 -4.21
N SER A 109 -6.68 -4.27 -3.53
CA SER A 109 -5.74 -5.35 -3.24
C SER A 109 -5.44 -5.44 -1.74
N GLY A 110 -4.73 -6.51 -1.37
CA GLY A 110 -4.26 -6.81 -0.01
C GLY A 110 -3.06 -7.75 -0.06
N ASP A 111 -2.92 -8.57 0.99
CA ASP A 111 -1.94 -9.67 1.12
C ASP A 111 -0.48 -9.22 1.32
N SER A 112 -0.03 -8.16 0.66
CA SER A 112 1.33 -7.62 0.83
C SER A 112 1.60 -7.12 2.27
N HIS A 113 0.53 -6.80 3.01
CA HIS A 113 0.50 -6.21 4.36
C HIS A 113 1.10 -4.81 4.46
N ASP A 114 1.34 -4.16 3.33
CA ASP A 114 1.87 -2.82 3.21
C ASP A 114 0.84 -1.95 2.47
N SER A 115 0.93 -0.63 2.60
CA SER A 115 0.01 0.28 1.88
C SER A 115 0.60 0.71 0.56
N TRP A 116 -0.16 0.55 -0.53
CA TRP A 116 0.24 0.99 -1.87
C TRP A 116 -0.89 1.71 -2.59
N ALA A 117 -0.53 2.75 -3.36
CA ALA A 117 -1.45 3.37 -4.31
C ALA A 117 -0.70 3.65 -5.60
N GLY A 118 -1.31 3.33 -6.73
CA GLY A 118 -0.68 3.44 -8.03
C GLY A 118 -1.64 3.50 -9.19
N VAL A 119 -1.06 3.64 -10.37
CA VAL A 119 -1.75 3.71 -11.65
C VAL A 119 -1.25 2.62 -12.59
N VAL A 120 -2.17 2.07 -13.37
CA VAL A 120 -1.90 1.08 -14.42
C VAL A 120 -2.13 1.75 -15.77
N SER A 121 -1.15 1.62 -16.66
CA SER A 121 -1.22 2.10 -18.05
C SER A 121 -2.40 1.47 -18.80
N ASP A 122 -3.00 2.18 -19.74
CA ASP A 122 -3.97 1.59 -20.69
C ASP A 122 -3.27 0.80 -21.83
N ASP A 123 -1.95 0.87 -21.93
CA ASP A 123 -1.17 0.19 -22.94
C ASP A 123 -0.96 -1.30 -22.60
N ALA A 124 -1.57 -2.17 -23.40
CA ALA A 124 -1.46 -3.62 -23.22
C ALA A 124 -0.02 -4.16 -23.28
N ARG A 125 0.91 -3.44 -23.93
CA ARG A 125 2.34 -3.82 -23.97
C ARG A 125 3.01 -3.70 -22.61
N ASP A 126 2.50 -2.82 -21.75
CA ASP A 126 3.03 -2.65 -20.40
C ASP A 126 2.57 -3.77 -19.46
N TRP A 127 1.38 -4.33 -19.69
CA TRP A 127 0.82 -5.41 -18.87
C TRP A 127 1.60 -6.72 -18.97
N GLU A 128 2.29 -6.95 -20.09
CA GLU A 128 3.08 -8.15 -20.37
C GLU A 128 4.55 -8.03 -19.92
N ARG A 129 4.98 -6.87 -19.44
CA ARG A 129 6.35 -6.68 -18.93
C ARG A 129 6.53 -7.38 -17.59
N PRO A 130 7.45 -8.35 -17.43
CA PRO A 130 7.56 -9.09 -16.16
C PRO A 130 7.79 -8.18 -14.94
N GLN A 131 8.65 -7.16 -15.10
CA GLN A 131 8.97 -6.17 -14.05
C GLN A 131 8.00 -4.98 -13.99
N GLY A 132 6.89 -5.03 -14.74
CA GLY A 132 6.01 -3.89 -14.96
C GLY A 132 6.65 -2.80 -15.84
N SER A 133 5.89 -1.73 -16.07
CA SER A 133 6.40 -0.54 -16.77
C SER A 133 6.84 0.52 -15.76
N THR A 134 7.99 1.12 -16.02
CA THR A 134 8.48 2.29 -15.26
C THR A 134 8.38 3.58 -16.08
N ALA A 135 7.85 3.50 -17.30
CA ALA A 135 7.59 4.68 -18.11
C ALA A 135 6.35 5.41 -17.59
N ALA A 136 6.26 6.72 -17.87
CA ALA A 136 5.04 7.45 -17.62
C ALA A 136 3.92 6.91 -18.53
N PRO A 137 2.76 6.50 -17.97
CA PRO A 137 1.64 6.07 -18.78
C PRO A 137 1.18 7.27 -19.63
N ARG A 138 0.91 7.04 -20.93
CA ARG A 138 0.30 8.08 -21.77
C ARG A 138 -1.13 8.38 -21.32
N ARG A 139 -1.80 7.36 -20.81
CA ARG A 139 -3.13 7.41 -20.20
C ARG A 139 -3.20 6.34 -19.13
N VAL A 140 -3.91 6.64 -18.04
CA VAL A 140 -4.16 5.66 -16.98
C VAL A 140 -5.44 4.90 -17.33
N GLY A 141 -5.32 3.57 -17.41
CA GLY A 141 -6.43 2.66 -17.68
C GLY A 141 -7.07 2.10 -16.41
N ALA A 142 -6.32 1.98 -15.32
CA ALA A 142 -6.83 1.61 -14.01
C ALA A 142 -6.04 2.28 -12.89
N VAL A 143 -6.65 2.41 -11.71
CA VAL A 143 -5.95 2.74 -10.46
C VAL A 143 -5.97 1.53 -9.53
N GLU A 144 -4.94 1.40 -8.70
CA GLU A 144 -4.84 0.35 -7.70
C GLU A 144 -4.63 0.95 -6.32
N PHE A 145 -5.36 0.42 -5.34
CA PHE A 145 -5.17 0.68 -3.92
C PHE A 145 -5.02 -0.66 -3.20
N ASP A 146 -3.86 -0.88 -2.61
CA ASP A 146 -3.55 -2.07 -1.82
C ASP A 146 -3.45 -1.67 -0.34
N GLY A 147 -4.32 -2.27 0.47
CA GLY A 147 -4.48 -1.92 1.87
C GLY A 147 -3.43 -2.57 2.77
N PRO A 148 -2.95 -1.88 3.81
CA PRO A 148 -2.08 -2.50 4.81
C PRO A 148 -2.85 -3.59 5.56
N SER A 149 -2.11 -4.48 6.22
CA SER A 149 -2.74 -5.47 7.07
C SER A 149 -3.24 -4.85 8.39
N VAL A 150 -4.27 -5.44 8.98
CA VAL A 150 -4.78 -4.99 10.28
C VAL A 150 -3.83 -5.36 11.41
N THR A 151 -3.28 -6.59 11.39
CA THR A 151 -2.43 -7.14 12.45
C THR A 151 -1.17 -7.90 11.98
N PRO A 152 -1.20 -8.80 10.98
CA PRO A 152 -0.08 -9.71 10.74
C PRO A 152 1.18 -9.00 10.22
N PRO A 153 2.40 -9.49 10.55
CA PRO A 153 3.65 -8.99 9.99
C PRO A 153 3.68 -9.07 8.48
N GLY A 154 4.20 -8.03 7.84
CA GLY A 154 4.30 -7.91 6.40
C GLY A 154 5.69 -8.17 5.88
N MET A 155 5.86 -7.84 4.60
CA MET A 155 7.11 -8.06 3.91
C MET A 155 8.28 -7.33 4.55
N PHE A 156 8.02 -6.13 5.08
CA PHE A 156 9.04 -5.35 5.75
C PHE A 156 9.65 -6.11 6.93
N GLU A 157 8.83 -6.66 7.84
CA GLU A 157 9.28 -7.37 9.03
C GLU A 157 10.07 -8.64 8.68
N HIS A 158 9.71 -9.29 7.57
CA HIS A 158 10.34 -10.54 7.14
C HIS A 158 11.67 -10.33 6.41
N ALA A 159 11.74 -9.35 5.50
CA ALA A 159 12.87 -9.21 4.59
C ALA A 159 13.71 -7.92 4.80
N HIS A 160 13.13 -6.87 5.37
CA HIS A 160 13.71 -5.53 5.31
C HIS A 160 13.96 -4.86 6.67
N ALA A 161 13.50 -5.45 7.78
CA ALA A 161 13.68 -4.94 9.14
C ALA A 161 15.14 -4.85 9.63
N TRP A 162 16.12 -5.07 8.76
CA TRP A 162 17.52 -4.77 9.02
C TRP A 162 17.89 -3.31 8.73
N CYS A 163 17.07 -2.56 8.00
CA CYS A 163 17.24 -1.13 7.77
C CYS A 163 15.96 -0.35 8.09
N PRO A 164 16.02 0.99 8.27
CA PRO A 164 14.84 1.78 8.55
C PRO A 164 13.81 1.73 7.40
N ARG A 165 12.52 1.57 7.74
CA ARG A 165 11.39 1.55 6.78
C ARG A 165 11.37 2.69 5.77
N ALA A 166 11.81 3.88 6.17
CA ALA A 166 11.84 5.05 5.30
C ALA A 166 12.70 4.82 4.04
N LEU A 167 13.79 4.04 4.16
CA LEU A 167 14.64 3.69 3.03
C LEU A 167 13.94 2.75 2.05
N ILE A 168 13.09 1.85 2.55
CA ILE A 168 12.30 0.92 1.75
C ILE A 168 11.17 1.67 1.04
N ASP A 169 10.39 2.45 1.77
CA ASP A 169 9.31 3.30 1.23
C ASP A 169 9.83 4.19 0.10
N ALA A 170 10.92 4.95 0.36
CA ALA A 170 11.56 5.79 -0.65
C ALA A 170 12.11 4.97 -1.82
N GLY A 171 12.66 3.79 -1.54
CA GLY A 171 13.17 2.88 -2.57
C GLY A 171 12.09 2.46 -3.57
N HIS A 172 10.88 2.11 -3.10
CA HIS A 172 9.77 1.72 -3.97
C HIS A 172 9.27 2.90 -4.81
N LEU A 173 9.08 4.07 -4.20
CA LEU A 173 8.62 5.28 -4.88
C LEU A 173 9.62 5.74 -5.95
N SER A 174 10.91 5.85 -5.60
CA SER A 174 11.95 6.30 -6.54
C SER A 174 12.24 5.28 -7.66
N SER A 175 11.91 4.00 -7.45
CA SER A 175 12.05 2.98 -8.49
C SER A 175 10.85 2.95 -9.46
N ASN A 176 9.71 3.50 -9.05
CA ASN A 176 8.45 3.51 -9.80
C ASN A 176 7.85 4.92 -9.88
N PRO A 177 8.62 5.96 -10.28
CA PRO A 177 8.25 7.36 -10.07
C PRO A 177 7.00 7.80 -10.85
N HIS A 178 6.62 7.07 -11.89
CA HIS A 178 5.49 7.42 -12.74
C HIS A 178 4.26 6.55 -12.55
N THR A 179 4.37 5.43 -11.84
CA THR A 179 3.27 4.47 -11.65
C THR A 179 2.87 4.34 -10.20
N LEU A 180 3.81 4.39 -9.25
CA LEU A 180 3.51 4.37 -7.82
C LEU A 180 3.33 5.80 -7.29
N ARG A 181 2.36 6.01 -6.40
CA ARG A 181 2.05 7.29 -5.75
C ARG A 181 2.16 7.23 -4.24
N HIS A 182 2.01 6.03 -3.67
CA HIS A 182 2.09 5.81 -2.24
C HIS A 182 2.78 4.48 -1.93
N ALA A 183 3.60 4.48 -0.88
CA ALA A 183 4.22 3.29 -0.31
C ALA A 183 4.42 3.50 1.19
N ARG A 184 3.79 2.65 2.00
CA ARG A 184 4.05 2.57 3.45
C ARG A 184 4.24 1.13 3.85
N THR A 185 5.49 0.78 4.10
CA THR A 185 5.87 -0.56 4.51
C THR A 185 5.97 -0.70 6.03
N GLY A 186 5.68 -1.89 6.55
CA GLY A 186 5.82 -2.27 7.96
C GLY A 186 4.92 -1.50 8.92
N GLN A 187 3.83 -0.90 8.42
CA GLN A 187 2.80 -0.26 9.23
C GLN A 187 1.49 -1.02 9.11
N ARG A 188 0.62 -0.90 10.11
CA ARG A 188 -0.69 -1.57 10.15
C ARG A 188 -1.79 -0.56 10.00
N GLY A 189 -2.93 -1.01 9.50
CA GLY A 189 -4.04 -0.11 9.26
C GLY A 189 -5.17 -0.74 8.49
N PHE A 190 -5.90 0.12 7.80
CA PHE A 190 -6.97 -0.22 6.88
C PHE A 190 -7.20 0.94 5.91
N MET A 191 -8.02 0.70 4.89
CA MET A 191 -8.49 1.75 4.00
C MET A 191 -9.93 2.13 4.34
N LEU A 192 -10.21 3.43 4.37
CA LEU A 192 -11.59 3.94 4.26
C LEU A 192 -11.84 4.32 2.81
N VAL A 193 -12.90 3.76 2.24
CA VAL A 193 -13.28 4.01 0.85
C VAL A 193 -14.60 4.75 0.81
N ASP A 194 -14.64 5.86 0.08
CA ASP A 194 -15.85 6.58 -0.29
C ASP A 194 -16.00 6.57 -1.81
N ALA A 195 -17.09 5.96 -2.29
CA ALA A 195 -17.33 5.76 -3.72
C ALA A 195 -18.65 6.39 -4.14
N THR A 196 -18.59 7.21 -5.18
CA THR A 196 -19.71 7.88 -5.84
C THR A 196 -19.73 7.52 -7.33
N ALA A 197 -20.69 8.05 -8.09
CA ALA A 197 -20.72 7.83 -9.54
C ALA A 197 -19.57 8.56 -10.27
N GLU A 198 -19.05 9.63 -9.68
CA GLU A 198 -18.06 10.53 -10.26
C GLU A 198 -16.64 10.32 -9.69
N GLU A 199 -16.54 9.93 -8.41
CA GLU A 199 -15.28 9.86 -7.67
C GLU A 199 -15.15 8.57 -6.87
N PHE A 200 -13.92 8.05 -6.80
CA PHE A 200 -13.55 6.95 -5.90
C PHE A 200 -12.39 7.41 -5.01
N ALA A 201 -12.66 7.65 -3.74
CA ALA A 201 -11.69 8.15 -2.78
C ALA A 201 -11.27 7.09 -1.77
N VAL A 202 -9.98 7.12 -1.40
CA VAL A 202 -9.36 6.19 -0.46
C VAL A 202 -8.50 6.94 0.54
N ASP A 203 -8.75 6.71 1.82
CA ASP A 203 -7.91 7.14 2.94
C ASP A 203 -7.15 5.95 3.51
N PHE A 204 -5.83 6.02 3.51
CA PHE A 204 -4.96 5.05 4.19
C PHE A 204 -4.86 5.44 5.66
N VAL A 205 -5.55 4.69 6.53
CA VAL A 205 -5.56 4.93 7.96
C VAL A 205 -4.58 3.97 8.63
N LEU A 206 -3.51 4.51 9.20
CA LEU A 206 -2.47 3.76 9.89
C LEU A 206 -2.67 3.79 11.39
N THR A 207 -2.33 2.67 12.03
CA THR A 207 -2.43 2.44 13.47
C THR A 207 -1.00 2.36 14.03
N PRO A 208 -0.70 3.08 15.12
CA PRO A 208 0.65 3.09 15.68
C PRO A 208 0.96 1.82 16.50
N SER A 209 -0.06 1.05 16.88
CA SER A 209 0.11 -0.20 17.61
C SER A 209 -1.04 -1.15 17.30
N VAL A 210 -0.72 -2.44 17.24
CA VAL A 210 -1.69 -3.56 17.21
C VAL A 210 -1.62 -4.39 18.49
N ARG A 211 -0.77 -3.98 19.44
CA ARG A 211 -0.54 -4.67 20.72
C ARG A 211 -1.22 -3.95 21.88
N ASP A 212 -1.42 -2.65 21.73
CA ASP A 212 -2.08 -1.83 22.74
C ASP A 212 -3.56 -1.68 22.38
N ALA A 213 -4.44 -1.82 23.38
CA ALA A 213 -5.87 -1.60 23.21
C ALA A 213 -6.23 -0.10 23.06
N SER A 214 -5.29 0.78 23.38
CA SER A 214 -5.45 2.24 23.37
C SER A 214 -4.46 2.85 22.39
N TYR A 215 -4.94 3.30 21.25
CA TYR A 215 -4.17 4.06 20.27
C TYR A 215 -5.07 5.01 19.49
N SER A 216 -4.47 6.04 18.90
CA SER A 216 -5.14 6.94 17.96
C SER A 216 -4.68 6.62 16.52
N PRO A 217 -5.56 6.08 15.67
CA PRO A 217 -5.26 5.93 14.25
C PRO A 217 -5.10 7.30 13.58
N ARG A 218 -4.35 7.35 12.48
CA ARG A 218 -4.16 8.58 11.70
C ARG A 218 -4.29 8.28 10.21
N CYS A 219 -4.88 9.20 9.46
CA CYS A 219 -4.76 9.16 8.01
C CYS A 219 -3.31 9.52 7.64
N ASP A 220 -2.64 8.61 6.95
CA ASP A 220 -1.26 8.80 6.47
C ASP A 220 -1.23 9.36 5.05
N ALA A 221 -2.14 8.89 4.21
CA ALA A 221 -2.28 9.38 2.85
C ALA A 221 -3.72 9.25 2.37
N SER A 222 -4.05 10.07 1.40
CA SER A 222 -5.41 10.13 0.89
C SER A 222 -5.41 10.45 -0.60
N PHE A 223 -6.27 9.75 -1.34
CA PHE A 223 -6.31 9.82 -2.80
C PHE A 223 -7.75 9.85 -3.31
N VAL A 224 -7.92 10.41 -4.50
CA VAL A 224 -9.19 10.38 -5.22
C VAL A 224 -8.92 10.07 -6.69
N ALA A 225 -9.63 9.07 -7.20
CA ALA A 225 -9.65 8.70 -8.60
C ALA A 225 -10.90 9.27 -9.27
N ARG A 226 -10.71 9.89 -10.43
CA ARG A 226 -11.78 10.46 -11.26
C ARG A 226 -11.60 10.03 -12.70
N LYS A 227 -12.69 10.02 -13.46
CA LYS A 227 -12.61 9.92 -14.92
C LYS A 227 -11.93 11.16 -15.49
N GLU A 228 -11.06 10.93 -16.45
CA GLU A 228 -10.44 11.95 -17.26
C GLU A 228 -10.96 11.78 -18.68
N SER A 229 -11.81 12.71 -19.12
CA SER A 229 -12.30 12.72 -20.49
C SER A 229 -11.12 12.83 -21.46
N ALA A 230 -11.13 12.00 -22.51
CA ALA A 230 -10.14 12.15 -23.56
C ALA A 230 -10.27 13.55 -24.17
N GLY A 231 -9.23 14.39 -24.03
CA GLY A 231 -9.18 15.68 -24.71
C GLY A 231 -9.45 15.49 -26.20
N GLY A 232 -10.33 16.32 -26.77
CA GLY A 232 -10.82 16.15 -28.14
C GLY A 232 -9.74 16.41 -29.19
N ASP A 233 -8.97 15.40 -29.54
CA ASP A 233 -8.08 15.40 -30.71
C ASP A 233 -8.29 14.16 -31.60
N GLY A 234 -9.55 13.92 -31.99
CA GLY A 234 -9.93 13.43 -33.32
C GLY A 234 -9.35 12.12 -33.87
N GLY A 235 -8.63 11.32 -33.08
CA GLY A 235 -8.05 10.03 -33.49
C GLY A 235 -8.70 8.89 -32.73
N GLY A 236 -9.47 8.05 -33.42
CA GLY A 236 -10.36 7.05 -32.82
C GLY A 236 -9.70 5.99 -31.95
N GLY A 237 -10.43 5.56 -30.92
CA GLY A 237 -10.28 4.25 -30.28
C GLY A 237 -9.95 4.22 -28.79
N GLY A 238 -9.70 5.35 -28.13
CA GLY A 238 -9.41 5.38 -26.68
C GLY A 238 -10.63 5.81 -25.86
N GLY A 239 -11.11 4.97 -24.95
CA GLY A 239 -12.11 5.36 -23.96
C GLY A 239 -11.59 6.45 -23.01
N ASP A 240 -12.46 6.96 -22.14
CA ASP A 240 -12.06 7.87 -21.06
C ASP A 240 -10.97 7.24 -20.19
N GLY A 241 -9.99 8.04 -19.77
CA GLY A 241 -8.93 7.61 -18.87
C GLY A 241 -9.30 7.82 -17.40
N LEU A 242 -8.35 7.53 -16.51
CA LEU A 242 -8.44 7.90 -15.10
C LEU A 242 -7.38 8.93 -14.72
N ARG A 243 -7.69 9.72 -13.70
CA ARG A 243 -6.73 10.55 -13.01
C ARG A 243 -6.75 10.19 -11.53
N LEU A 244 -5.56 9.99 -10.96
CA LEU A 244 -5.36 9.73 -9.53
C LEU A 244 -4.65 10.94 -8.90
N ASP A 245 -5.36 11.66 -8.04
CA ASP A 245 -4.83 12.81 -7.34
C ASP A 245 -4.69 12.52 -5.85
N ALA A 246 -3.62 13.03 -5.23
CA ALA A 246 -3.53 13.10 -3.78
C ALA A 246 -4.49 14.17 -3.26
N ARG A 247 -5.08 13.93 -2.10
CA ARG A 247 -5.89 14.91 -1.37
C ARG A 247 -5.36 15.09 0.05
N THR A 248 -5.78 16.16 0.70
CA THR A 248 -5.54 16.32 2.14
C THR A 248 -6.30 15.23 2.89
N CYS A 249 -5.63 14.60 3.86
CA CYS A 249 -6.28 13.67 4.76
C CYS A 249 -7.50 14.33 5.45
N PRO A 250 -8.69 13.71 5.40
CA PRO A 250 -9.85 14.22 6.11
C PRO A 250 -9.72 13.96 7.61
N ASP A 251 -10.55 14.65 8.39
CA ASP A 251 -10.77 14.29 9.78
C ASP A 251 -11.38 12.89 9.84
N LEU A 252 -10.76 12.02 10.65
CA LEU A 252 -11.28 10.67 10.84
C LEU A 252 -12.59 10.71 11.63
N PRO A 253 -13.57 9.84 11.33
CA PRO A 253 -14.81 9.76 12.09
C PRO A 253 -14.57 9.65 13.60
N ASP A 254 -15.37 10.36 14.41
CA ASP A 254 -15.27 10.40 15.88
C ASP A 254 -15.16 9.00 16.52
N ALA A 255 -15.84 8.00 15.96
CA ALA A 255 -15.80 6.63 16.46
C ALA A 255 -14.40 5.98 16.36
N LEU A 256 -13.60 6.34 15.35
CA LEU A 256 -12.20 5.93 15.21
C LEU A 256 -11.27 6.76 16.11
N ALA A 257 -11.60 8.04 16.32
CA ALA A 257 -10.87 8.88 17.27
C ALA A 257 -10.99 8.37 18.71
N ARG A 258 -12.16 7.84 19.11
CA ARG A 258 -12.45 7.31 20.47
C ARG A 258 -11.81 5.95 20.79
N LEU A 259 -11.16 5.28 19.85
CA LEU A 259 -10.38 4.06 20.16
C LEU A 259 -9.22 4.34 21.13
N SER A 260 -8.81 5.61 21.29
CA SER A 260 -7.84 6.05 22.30
C SER A 260 -8.31 5.85 23.74
N ASP A 261 -9.62 5.83 24.00
CA ASP A 261 -10.14 5.99 25.38
C ASP A 261 -10.56 4.67 26.03
N ARG A 262 -10.51 3.55 25.29
CA ARG A 262 -10.95 2.23 25.79
C ARG A 262 -9.92 1.51 26.68
N GLY A 263 -8.81 2.17 27.03
CA GLY A 263 -7.81 1.65 27.97
C GLY A 263 -8.24 1.67 29.45
N GLY A 264 -9.41 2.23 29.78
CA GLY A 264 -9.96 2.27 31.13
C GLY A 264 -10.90 1.09 31.41
N ASN A 265 -10.59 0.32 32.46
CA ASN A 265 -11.46 -0.73 32.99
C ASN A 265 -12.80 -0.12 33.47
N GLY A 266 -13.91 -0.39 32.79
CA GLY A 266 -15.24 0.02 33.24
C GLY A 266 -16.25 0.07 32.11
N GLY A 267 -17.35 -0.68 32.27
CA GLY A 267 -18.38 -0.86 31.25
C GLY A 267 -19.12 0.42 30.89
N ASP A 268 -19.60 0.45 29.65
CA ASP A 268 -20.99 0.72 29.30
C ASP A 268 -21.12 0.62 27.77
N ASP A 269 -22.12 -0.14 27.32
CA ASP A 269 -22.52 -0.27 25.92
C ASP A 269 -23.00 1.08 25.38
N ALA A 270 -22.06 1.91 24.91
CA ALA A 270 -22.39 3.12 24.19
C ALA A 270 -22.93 2.76 22.80
N LYS A 271 -24.25 2.54 22.72
CA LYS A 271 -25.02 2.61 21.47
C LYS A 271 -24.72 3.95 20.79
N ALA A 272 -24.00 3.91 19.68
CA ALA A 272 -23.83 5.07 18.81
C ALA A 272 -25.22 5.54 18.35
N ALA A 273 -25.55 6.80 18.65
CA ALA A 273 -26.75 7.44 18.13
C ALA A 273 -26.59 7.66 16.61
N PRO A 274 -27.65 7.46 15.80
CA PRO A 274 -27.57 7.64 14.35
C PRO A 274 -27.58 9.13 14.01
N GLY A 275 -26.40 9.73 13.90
CA GLY A 275 -26.19 11.11 13.46
C GLY A 275 -25.57 11.16 12.07
N ALA A 276 -26.38 11.56 11.08
CA ALA A 276 -26.03 12.13 9.76
C ALA A 276 -24.79 11.57 9.04
N TRP A 277 -24.92 10.38 8.47
CA TRP A 277 -24.04 9.91 7.39
C TRP A 277 -24.59 10.45 6.07
N ALA A 278 -24.00 11.53 5.55
CA ALA A 278 -24.10 11.86 4.12
C ALA A 278 -22.94 11.20 3.36
N VAL A 279 -22.57 9.97 3.75
CA VAL A 279 -21.63 9.14 3.01
C VAL A 279 -22.46 8.18 2.18
N THR A 280 -22.43 8.33 0.86
CA THR A 280 -23.25 7.52 -0.04
C THR A 280 -22.85 6.04 0.02
N SER A 281 -21.60 5.72 0.38
CA SER A 281 -21.13 4.37 0.76
C SER A 281 -19.76 4.42 1.46
N LEU A 282 -19.66 3.97 2.71
CA LEU A 282 -18.37 3.76 3.40
C LEU A 282 -18.02 2.27 3.39
N PHE A 283 -16.88 1.89 2.80
CA PHE A 283 -16.33 0.55 2.92
C PHE A 283 -15.02 0.59 3.71
N VAL A 284 -14.94 -0.25 4.76
CA VAL A 284 -13.68 -0.53 5.45
C VAL A 284 -13.09 -1.76 4.79
N VAL A 285 -11.99 -1.57 4.05
CA VAL A 285 -11.26 -2.70 3.46
C VAL A 285 -10.15 -3.08 4.43
N ALA A 286 -10.33 -4.24 5.04
CA ALA A 286 -9.39 -4.88 5.95
C ALA A 286 -9.14 -6.29 5.43
N VAL A 287 -7.93 -6.55 4.92
CA VAL A 287 -7.58 -7.87 4.43
C VAL A 287 -7.09 -8.70 5.61
N ALA A 288 -7.98 -9.54 6.13
CA ALA A 288 -7.64 -10.66 6.99
C ALA A 288 -7.44 -11.89 6.08
N PHE A 289 -6.37 -12.67 6.30
CA PHE A 289 -6.10 -13.88 5.52
C PHE A 289 -7.36 -14.73 5.34
N GLY A 290 -7.69 -15.03 4.08
CA GLY A 290 -8.74 -15.97 3.70
C GLY A 290 -10.05 -15.35 3.20
N ALA A 291 -10.02 -14.59 2.11
CA ALA A 291 -11.03 -14.57 1.03
C ALA A 291 -10.82 -13.35 0.12
N ALA A 292 -10.50 -13.57 -1.16
CA ALA A 292 -10.70 -12.55 -2.19
C ALA A 292 -12.22 -12.40 -2.42
N GLY A 293 -12.79 -11.27 -1.99
CA GLY A 293 -14.19 -10.93 -2.25
C GLY A 293 -14.32 -10.13 -3.55
N VAL A 294 -14.98 -10.69 -4.56
CA VAL A 294 -15.48 -9.91 -5.71
C VAL A 294 -16.83 -9.33 -5.31
N VAL A 295 -16.91 -8.00 -5.14
CA VAL A 295 -18.21 -7.33 -4.98
C VAL A 295 -18.73 -6.95 -6.36
N ALA A 296 -19.61 -7.79 -6.91
CA ALA A 296 -20.49 -7.37 -7.98
C ALA A 296 -21.59 -6.49 -7.37
N GLY A 297 -21.59 -5.20 -7.69
CA GLY A 297 -22.62 -4.27 -7.26
C GLY A 297 -24.00 -4.72 -7.72
N ARG A 298 -24.79 -5.28 -6.79
CA ARG A 298 -26.24 -5.29 -6.88
C ARG A 298 -26.77 -4.47 -5.73
N HIS A 299 -27.51 -3.41 -6.06
CA HIS A 299 -28.30 -2.64 -5.12
C HIS A 299 -29.14 -3.61 -4.26
N ALA A 300 -28.80 -3.68 -2.97
CA ALA A 300 -29.67 -4.25 -1.96
C ALA A 300 -29.86 -3.16 -0.89
N PRO A 301 -31.09 -2.64 -0.68
CA PRO A 301 -31.36 -1.78 0.45
C PRO A 301 -31.27 -2.61 1.73
N CYS A 302 -30.21 -2.39 2.52
CA CYS A 302 -30.10 -2.98 3.84
C CYS A 302 -31.04 -2.24 4.81
N PHE A 303 -31.97 -3.00 5.38
CA PHE A 303 -32.89 -2.68 6.50
C PHE A 303 -34.05 -1.72 6.22
N GLU A 304 -35.10 -2.21 5.57
CA GLU A 304 -36.46 -1.84 5.97
C GLU A 304 -36.95 -2.79 7.07
N ARG A 305 -37.12 -2.24 8.27
CA ARG A 305 -37.85 -2.88 9.36
C ARG A 305 -39.31 -2.98 8.92
N SER A 306 -39.79 -4.18 8.60
CA SER A 306 -41.21 -4.44 8.37
C SER A 306 -41.99 -4.09 9.65
N GLY A 307 -42.68 -2.96 9.62
CA GLY A 307 -43.75 -2.66 10.56
C GLY A 307 -44.93 -3.56 10.24
N GLY A 308 -44.98 -4.75 10.84
CA GLY A 308 -46.09 -5.69 10.71
C GLY A 308 -46.88 -5.78 12.01
N GLY A 309 -47.80 -4.85 12.22
CA GLY A 309 -48.89 -5.04 13.18
C GLY A 309 -50.02 -5.86 12.55
N GLY A 310 -50.49 -6.88 13.28
CA GLY A 310 -51.90 -7.28 13.36
C GLY A 310 -52.51 -8.20 12.28
N GLY A 311 -52.95 -9.39 12.73
CA GLY A 311 -54.00 -10.23 12.13
C GLY A 311 -53.50 -11.26 11.11
N GLY A 312 -53.91 -12.53 11.07
CA GLY A 312 -54.98 -13.29 11.70
C GLY A 312 -55.49 -14.35 10.70
N GLY A 313 -55.56 -15.64 11.11
CA GLY A 313 -56.18 -16.77 10.36
C GLY A 313 -55.31 -17.33 9.22
N GLY A 314 -55.13 -18.63 8.98
CA GLY A 314 -55.95 -19.80 9.27
C GLY A 314 -56.25 -20.50 7.94
N GLY A 315 -55.77 -21.73 7.75
CA GLY A 315 -56.05 -22.57 6.57
C GLY A 315 -54.80 -23.08 5.87
#